data_AF-A0A7C8U6H0-F1
#
_entry.id   AF-A0A7C8U6H0-F1
#
_cell.length_a   1.000
_cell.length_b   1.000
_cell.length_c   1.000
_cell.angle_alpha   90.00
_cell.angle_beta   90.00
_cell.angle_gamma   90.00
#
_symmetry.space_group_name_H-M   'P 1'
#
loop_
_entity.id
_entity.type
_entity.pdbx_description
1 polymer ?
#
loop_
_entity_poly.entity_id
_entity_poly.type
_entity_poly.pdbx_seq_one_letter_code
_entity_poly.pdbx_strand_id
1 'polypeptide(L)' 'MVAENYQKPTLAVEPLAIIGFSFRFPSGIEDPDSLWKTLVNGEVALKDVPENRFSIANFRNIRAAGST' A
#
# COMPACT_ATOMS: atom_id res chain seq x y z
N MET A 1 -25.31 -10.99 -12.01
CA MET A 1 -24.76 -10.50 -10.73
C MET A 1 -25.06 -9.02 -10.66
N VAL A 2 -25.97 -8.65 -9.76
CA VAL A 2 -26.56 -7.32 -9.69
C VAL A 2 -25.58 -6.37 -9.00
N ALA A 3 -25.27 -5.24 -9.64
CA ALA A 3 -24.69 -4.11 -8.92
C ALA A 3 -25.84 -3.47 -8.13
N GLU A 4 -25.98 -3.87 -6.86
CA GLU A 4 -26.89 -3.21 -5.94
C GLU A 4 -26.50 -1.73 -5.80
N ASN A 5 -27.51 -0.87 -5.89
CA ASN A 5 -27.39 0.58 -5.84
C ASN A 5 -26.59 1.02 -4.61
N TYR A 6 -25.38 1.53 -4.83
CA TYR A 6 -24.64 2.28 -3.81
C TYR A 6 -25.34 3.63 -3.59
N GLN A 7 -26.32 3.65 -2.70
CA GLN A 7 -26.96 4.89 -2.26
C GLN A 7 -26.05 5.56 -1.21
N LYS A 8 -25.32 6.59 -1.63
CA LYS A 8 -24.52 7.43 -0.71
C LYS A 8 -25.46 7.98 0.37
N PRO A 9 -25.21 7.76 1.67
CA PRO A 9 -26.06 8.29 2.73
C PRO A 9 -26.21 9.81 2.57
N THR A 10 -27.45 10.29 2.44
CA THR A 10 -27.78 11.73 2.36
C THR A 10 -27.83 12.35 3.76
N LEU A 11 -26.84 12.05 4.61
CA LEU A 11 -26.56 12.96 5.71
C LEU A 11 -25.98 14.20 5.03
N ALA A 12 -26.60 15.37 5.21
CA ALA A 12 -26.02 16.64 4.80
C ALA A 12 -24.79 16.93 5.68
N VAL A 13 -23.74 16.15 5.48
CA VAL A 13 -22.44 16.30 6.13
C VAL A 13 -21.68 17.32 5.29
N GLU A 14 -21.15 18.33 5.96
CA GLU A 14 -20.22 19.28 5.35
C GLU A 14 -19.05 18.49 4.71
N PRO A 15 -18.82 18.63 3.39
CA PRO A 15 -17.71 17.94 2.74
C PRO A 15 -16.36 18.42 3.26
N LEU A 16 -15.49 17.48 3.61
CA LEU A 16 -14.12 17.79 4.04
C LEU A 16 -13.18 17.83 2.84
N ALA A 17 -12.60 19.01 2.57
CA ALA A 17 -11.62 19.17 1.51
C ALA A 17 -10.23 18.67 1.95
N ILE A 18 -9.59 17.87 1.10
CA ILE A 18 -8.16 17.53 1.22
C ILE A 18 -7.39 18.59 0.43
N ILE A 19 -6.79 19.54 1.15
CA ILE A 19 -6.03 20.66 0.53
C ILE A 19 -4.52 20.40 0.44
N GLY A 20 -4.05 19.27 0.98
CA GLY A 20 -2.65 18.88 0.94
C GLY A 20 -2.42 17.48 1.48
N PHE A 21 -1.35 16.85 1.00
CA PHE A 21 -0.87 15.55 1.46
C PHE A 21 0.64 15.43 1.20
N SER A 22 1.29 14.48 1.87
CA SER A 22 2.70 14.16 1.66
C SER A 22 2.93 12.68 1.92
N PHE A 23 3.98 12.11 1.32
CA PHE A 23 4.29 10.70 1.44
C PHE A 23 5.80 10.42 1.33
N ARG A 24 6.15 9.21 1.76
CA ARG A 24 7.45 8.57 1.54
C ARG A 24 7.18 7.11 1.19
N PHE A 25 7.20 6.81 -0.10
CA PHE A 25 6.99 5.45 -0.59
C PHE A 25 8.32 4.76 -0.89
N PRO A 26 8.31 3.43 -1.09
CA PRO A 26 9.49 2.71 -1.53
C PRO A 26 10.09 3.31 -2.81
N SER A 27 11.37 3.02 -3.00
CA SER A 27 12.25 3.51 -4.05
C SER A 27 11.54 3.70 -5.40
N GLY A 28 11.65 4.89 -6.00
CA GLY A 28 11.08 5.24 -7.30
C GLY A 28 9.84 6.13 -7.27
N ILE A 29 9.24 6.34 -6.10
CA ILE A 29 8.05 7.18 -5.93
C ILE A 29 8.37 8.35 -4.99
N GLU A 30 8.78 9.48 -5.59
CA GLU A 30 9.26 10.66 -4.86
C GLU A 30 8.32 11.87 -4.97
N ASP A 31 7.36 11.82 -5.90
CA ASP A 31 6.43 12.90 -6.21
C ASP A 31 5.06 12.35 -6.69
N PRO A 32 3.99 13.17 -6.69
CA PRO A 32 2.65 12.70 -7.06
C PRO A 32 2.56 12.10 -8.47
N ASP A 33 3.39 12.55 -9.41
CA ASP A 33 3.39 12.08 -10.80
C ASP A 33 3.96 10.67 -10.90
N SER A 34 5.09 10.39 -10.23
CA SER A 34 5.68 9.06 -10.12
C SER A 34 4.75 8.07 -9.40
N LEU A 35 4.06 8.54 -8.35
CA LEU A 35 3.01 7.74 -7.69
C LEU A 35 1.90 7.38 -8.68
N TRP A 36 1.35 8.38 -9.37
CA TRP A 36 0.24 8.17 -10.30
C TRP A 36 0.61 7.22 -11.44
N LYS A 37 1.79 7.41 -12.03
CA LYS A 37 2.32 6.54 -13.07
C LYS A 37 2.45 5.09 -12.60
N THR A 38 3.03 4.88 -11.42
CA THR A 38 3.18 3.53 -10.82
C THR A 38 1.82 2.84 -10.70
N LEU A 39 0.82 3.54 -10.18
CA LEU A 39 -0.53 3.00 -9.97
C LEU A 39 -1.23 2.65 -11.30
N VAL A 40 -1.19 3.56 -12.26
CA VAL A 40 -1.83 3.36 -13.58
C VAL A 40 -1.18 2.21 -14.34
N ASN A 41 0.15 2.07 -14.22
CA ASN A 41 0.89 1.00 -14.88
C ASN A 41 0.86 -0.33 -14.12
N GLY A 42 0.31 -0.37 -12.90
CA GLY A 42 0.30 -1.57 -12.06
C GLY A 42 1.70 -2.02 -11.63
N GLU A 43 2.63 -1.09 -11.47
CA GLU A 43 4.02 -1.37 -11.12
C GLU A 43 4.16 -1.79 -9.64
N VAL A 44 5.10 -2.70 -9.37
CA VAL A 44 5.33 -3.26 -8.04
C VAL A 44 6.60 -2.66 -7.43
N ALA A 45 6.44 -1.93 -6.33
CA ALA A 45 7.55 -1.29 -5.61
C ALA A 45 8.10 -2.14 -4.43
N LEU A 46 7.85 -3.45 -4.44
CA LEU A 46 8.36 -4.37 -3.42
C LEU A 46 9.87 -4.58 -3.61
N LYS A 47 10.60 -4.62 -2.50
CA LYS A 47 12.04 -4.92 -2.47
C LYS A 47 12.36 -5.84 -1.30
N ASP A 48 13.49 -6.52 -1.39
CA ASP A 48 14.03 -7.29 -0.28
C ASP A 48 14.27 -6.39 0.94
N VAL A 49 14.24 -7.01 2.12
CA VAL A 49 14.57 -6.32 3.37
C VAL A 49 16.02 -5.84 3.27
N PRO A 50 16.28 -4.53 3.42
CA PRO A 50 17.64 -4.03 3.42
C PRO A 50 18.45 -4.64 4.59
N GLU A 51 19.65 -5.17 4.31
CA GLU A 51 20.51 -5.81 5.32
C GLU A 51 20.85 -4.88 6.50
N ASN A 52 20.87 -3.56 6.27
CA ASN A 52 21.08 -2.56 7.31
C ASN A 52 19.86 -2.28 8.20
N ARG A 53 18.70 -2.90 7.92
CA ARG A 53 17.50 -2.84 8.76
C ARG A 53 17.47 -4.03 9.71
N PHE A 54 17.53 -5.23 9.15
CA PHE A 54 17.68 -6.51 9.87
C PHE A 54 17.91 -7.64 8.87
N SER A 55 18.54 -8.73 9.32
CA SER A 55 18.68 -9.93 8.49
C SER A 55 17.39 -10.76 8.50
N ILE A 56 16.78 -10.94 7.34
CA ILE A 56 15.57 -11.76 7.17
C ILE A 56 15.84 -13.25 7.43
N ALA A 57 17.09 -13.71 7.28
CA ALA A 57 17.48 -15.10 7.51
C ALA A 57 17.14 -15.58 8.93
N ASN A 58 17.23 -14.67 9.92
CA ASN A 58 16.90 -14.95 11.32
C ASN A 58 15.42 -15.33 11.55
N PHE A 59 14.52 -15.08 10.59
CA PHE A 59 13.06 -15.17 10.78
C PHE A 59 12.35 -16.14 9.82
N ARG A 60 13.05 -16.77 8.86
CA ARG A 60 12.42 -17.58 7.79
C ARG A 60 11.82 -18.93 8.25
N ASN A 61 12.06 -19.37 9.50
CA ASN A 61 11.74 -20.74 9.94
C ASN A 61 10.65 -20.87 11.01
N ILE A 62 9.49 -20.24 10.83
CA ILE A 62 8.35 -20.35 11.79
C ILE A 62 7.41 -21.55 11.56
N ARG A 63 7.66 -22.40 10.56
CA ARG A 63 6.82 -23.59 10.24
C ARG A 63 7.58 -24.93 10.18
N ALA A 64 8.90 -24.94 10.35
CA ALA A 64 9.68 -26.18 10.28
C ALA A 64 9.70 -26.99 11.59
N ALA A 65 9.11 -26.47 12.67
CA ALA A 65 9.23 -27.04 14.02
C ALA A 65 8.01 -27.87 14.49
N GLY A 66 7.22 -28.46 13.58
CA GLY A 66 5.97 -29.13 13.98
C GLY A 66 5.39 -30.14 12.99
N SER A 67 6.22 -30.94 12.34
CA SER A 67 5.77 -32.05 11.48
C SER A 67 6.79 -33.19 11.48
N THR A 68 6.95 -33.86 12.62
CA THR A 68 7.37 -35.27 12.67
C THR A 68 6.76 -35.89 13.91
#